data_AF-A0A2T1E281-F1
#
_entry.id   AF-A0A2T1E281-F1
#
_cell.length_a   1.000
_cell.length_b   1.000
_cell.length_c   1.000
_cell.angle_alpha   90.00
_cell.angle_beta   90.00
_cell.angle_gamma   90.00
#
_symmetry.space_group_name_H-M   'P 1'
#
loop_
_entity.id
_entity.type
_entity.pdbx_description
1 polymer ?
#
loop_
_entity_poly.entity_id
_entity_poly.type
_entity_poly.pdbx_seq_one_letter_code
_entity_poly.pdbx_strand_id
1 'polypeptide(L)'
;MIFLVDHNLEGHALLLSGNIASLGWLDLLPIRFVTFEAIELAITSDDRVVWQFAQENQMVLLTANRSMKGKKSLEQVMREELV
;
A
#
# COMPACT_ATOMS: atom_id res chain seq x y z
N MET A 1 -12.30 1.87 -3.05
CA MET A 1 -10.89 1.43 -3.18
C MET A 1 -10.11 1.97 -2.00
N ILE A 2 -9.36 1.11 -1.32
CA ILE A 2 -8.49 1.50 -0.22
C ILE A 2 -7.06 1.24 -0.66
N PHE A 3 -6.21 2.26 -0.59
CA PHE A 3 -4.79 2.16 -0.87
C PHE A 3 -4.03 2.11 0.44
N LEU A 4 -3.32 1.02 0.71
CA LEU A 4 -2.36 0.94 1.80
C LEU A 4 -1.04 1.55 1.33
N VAL A 5 -0.61 2.62 1.99
CA VAL A 5 0.56 3.40 1.61
C VAL A 5 1.72 3.01 2.49
N ASP A 6 2.79 2.52 1.87
CA ASP A 6 4.07 2.27 2.53
C ASP A 6 4.70 3.58 3.01
N HIS A 7 5.42 3.52 4.12
CA HIS A 7 6.00 4.67 4.80
C HIS A 7 6.88 5.53 3.88
N ASN A 8 7.62 4.90 2.96
CA ASN A 8 8.48 5.58 1.99
C ASN A 8 7.72 6.40 0.93
N LEU A 9 6.41 6.21 0.80
CA LEU A 9 5.57 6.88 -0.19
C LEU A 9 4.54 7.84 0.41
N GLU A 10 4.48 8.04 1.72
CA GLU A 10 3.46 8.89 2.37
C GLU A 10 3.37 10.30 1.75
N GLY A 11 4.51 10.97 1.53
CA GLY A 11 4.53 12.29 0.89
C GLY A 11 4.02 12.28 -0.56
N HIS A 12 4.32 11.22 -1.33
CA HIS A 12 3.84 11.06 -2.70
C HIS A 12 2.34 10.73 -2.73
N ALA A 13 1.87 9.91 -1.78
CA ALA A 13 0.46 9.57 -1.63
C ALA A 13 -0.37 10.80 -1.26
N LEU A 14 0.16 11.72 -0.45
CA LEU A 14 -0.51 12.98 -0.16
C LEU A 14 -0.75 13.80 -1.45
N LEU A 15 0.29 13.98 -2.28
CA LEU A 15 0.15 14.68 -3.57
C LEU A 15 -0.82 13.97 -4.51
N LEU A 16 -0.76 12.64 -4.59
CA LEU A 16 -1.65 11.85 -5.43
C LEU A 16 -3.12 11.98 -4.96
N SER A 17 -3.36 11.87 -3.66
CA SER A 17 -4.69 11.99 -3.06
C SER A 17 -5.29 13.38 -3.29
N GLY A 18 -4.48 14.44 -3.16
CA GLY A 18 -4.89 15.81 -3.47
C GLY A 18 -5.30 16.00 -4.93
N ASN A 19 -4.56 15.41 -5.88
CA ASN A 19 -4.92 15.46 -7.30
C ASN A 19 -6.19 14.66 -7.62
N ILE A 20 -6.37 13.48 -7.02
CA ILE A 20 -7.60 12.68 -7.16
C ILE A 20 -8.81 13.49 -6.68
N ALA A 21 -8.68 14.15 -5.53
CA ALA A 21 -9.72 15.01 -4.98
C ALA A 21 -10.00 16.23 -5.87
N SER A 22 -8.96 16.94 -6.32
CA SER A 22 -9.13 18.16 -7.14
C SER A 22 -9.74 17.89 -8.51
N LEU A 23 -9.53 16.70 -9.07
CA LEU A 23 -10.13 16.25 -10.31
C LEU A 23 -11.55 15.69 -10.16
N GLY A 24 -12.13 15.73 -8.95
CA GLY A 24 -13.52 15.30 -8.70
C GLY A 24 -13.74 13.79 -8.68
N TRP A 25 -12.68 12.98 -8.57
CA TRP A 25 -12.81 11.52 -8.62
C TRP A 25 -13.54 10.95 -7.40
N LEU A 26 -13.45 11.64 -6.26
CA LEU A 26 -14.11 11.21 -5.02
C LEU A 26 -15.64 11.27 -5.11
N ASP A 27 -16.18 12.09 -6.02
CA ASP A 27 -17.62 12.16 -6.29
C ASP A 27 -18.12 10.95 -7.10
N LEU A 28 -17.20 10.27 -7.80
CA LEU A 28 -17.50 9.13 -8.66
C LEU A 28 -17.21 7.80 -7.97
N LEU A 29 -16.11 7.73 -7.22
CA LEU A 29 -15.62 6.48 -6.61
C LEU A 29 -15.07 6.76 -5.21
N PRO A 30 -15.41 5.91 -4.21
CA PRO A 30 -14.87 6.07 -2.86
C PRO A 30 -13.41 5.61 -2.84
N ILE A 31 -12.46 6.55 -2.90
CA ILE A 31 -11.02 6.29 -2.84
C ILE A 31 -10.48 6.78 -1.49
N ARG A 32 -9.76 5.91 -0.77
CA ARG A 32 -9.11 6.24 0.50
C ARG A 32 -7.66 5.81 0.49
N PHE A 33 -6.80 6.62 1.10
CA PHE A 33 -5.40 6.30 1.35
C PHE A 33 -5.23 6.09 2.85
N VAL A 34 -4.58 5.00 3.23
CA VAL A 34 -4.37 4.59 4.61
C VAL A 34 -2.89 4.34 4.81
N THR A 35 -2.30 4.89 5.87
CA THR A 35 -0.90 4.69 6.23
C THR A 35 -0.76 3.53 7.20
N PHE A 36 0.46 3.03 7.37
CA PHE A 36 0.74 1.98 8.35
C PHE A 36 0.40 2.44 9.78
N GLU A 37 0.70 3.69 10.11
CA GLU A 37 0.35 4.30 11.40
C GLU A 37 -1.16 4.25 11.66
N ALA A 38 -1.99 4.56 10.66
CA ALA A 38 -3.45 4.58 10.80
C ALA A 38 -4.08 3.20 11.08
N ILE A 39 -3.35 2.11 10.82
CA ILE A 39 -3.79 0.73 11.08
C ILE A 39 -2.90 0.02 12.10
N GLU A 40 -2.07 0.78 12.82
CA GLU A 40 -1.14 0.25 13.84
C GLU A 40 -0.17 -0.82 13.31
N LEU A 41 0.14 -0.79 12.01
CA LEU A 41 1.12 -1.68 11.39
C LEU A 41 2.53 -1.11 11.58
N ALA A 42 3.47 -1.94 12.06
CA ALA A 42 4.83 -1.47 12.29
C ALA A 42 5.54 -1.16 10.94
N ILE A 43 6.25 -0.03 10.85
CA ILE A 43 7.07 0.33 9.69
C ILE A 43 8.24 -0.64 9.43
N THR A 44 8.52 -1.55 10.37
CA THR A 44 9.53 -2.62 10.29
C THR A 44 8.92 -3.98 9.96
N SER A 45 7.61 -4.06 9.70
CA SER A 45 6.92 -5.32 9.33
C SER A 45 7.55 -5.95 8.09
N ASP A 46 7.57 -7.27 8.00
CA ASP A 46 8.10 -7.98 6.82
C ASP A 46 7.18 -7.77 5.60
N ASP A 47 7.73 -7.83 4.39
CA ASP A 47 6.95 -7.66 3.14
C ASP A 47 5.80 -8.68 3.04
N ARG A 48 5.98 -9.89 3.57
CA ARG A 48 4.89 -10.88 3.62
C ARG A 48 3.73 -10.44 4.48
N VAL A 49 4.01 -9.89 5.66
CA VAL A 49 2.98 -9.40 6.59
C VAL A 49 2.21 -8.24 5.96
N VAL A 50 2.93 -7.29 5.35
CA VAL A 50 2.33 -6.15 4.65
C VAL A 50 1.45 -6.63 3.49
N TRP A 51 1.93 -7.58 2.68
CA TRP A 51 1.21 -8.14 1.54
C TRP A 51 -0.06 -8.87 1.97
N GLN A 52 0.05 -9.80 2.92
CA GLN A 52 -1.09 -10.58 3.43
C GLN A 52 -2.15 -9.66 4.03
N PHE A 53 -1.74 -8.69 4.87
CA PHE A 53 -2.66 -7.71 5.43
C PHE A 53 -3.43 -6.95 4.34
N ALA A 54 -2.72 -6.48 3.30
CA ALA A 54 -3.36 -5.78 2.20
C ALA A 54 -4.36 -6.67 1.45
N GLN A 55 -4.01 -7.92 1.16
CA GLN A 55 -4.89 -8.87 0.46
C GLN A 55 -6.13 -9.24 1.28
N GLU A 56 -5.95 -9.60 2.55
CA GLU A 56 -7.04 -9.96 3.47
C GLU A 56 -8.06 -8.83 3.63
N ASN A 57 -7.60 -7.58 3.55
CA ASN A 57 -8.44 -6.38 3.67
C ASN A 57 -8.83 -5.75 2.33
N GLN A 58 -8.61 -6.44 1.21
CA GLN A 58 -8.93 -5.98 -0.15
C GLN A 58 -8.36 -4.58 -0.48
N MET A 59 -7.13 -4.32 -0.05
CA MET A 59 -6.42 -3.06 -0.25
C MET A 59 -5.44 -3.16 -1.42
N VAL A 60 -5.20 -2.03 -2.08
CA VAL A 60 -4.15 -1.86 -3.08
C VAL A 60 -2.89 -1.34 -2.38
N LEU A 61 -1.80 -2.11 -2.40
CA LEU A 61 -0.53 -1.69 -1.81
C LEU A 61 0.20 -0.70 -2.73
N LEU A 62 0.54 0.48 -2.22
CA LEU A 62 1.42 1.46 -2.86
C LEU A 62 2.76 1.47 -2.14
N THR A 63 3.80 1.03 -2.82
CA THR A 63 5.17 0.95 -2.27
C THR A 63 6.20 1.24 -3.37
N ALA A 64 7.36 1.77 -3.00
CA ALA A 64 8.53 1.87 -3.88
C ALA A 64 9.36 0.57 -3.92
N ASN A 65 8.74 -0.58 -3.60
CA ASN A 65 9.39 -1.88 -3.42
C ASN A 65 10.43 -1.85 -2.29
N ARG A 66 9.91 -1.86 -1.06
CA ARG A 66 10.64 -1.69 0.22
C ARG A 66 11.87 -2.58 0.39
N SER A 67 11.89 -3.76 -0.22
CA SER A 67 13.01 -4.70 -0.20
C SER A 67 13.46 -5.04 -1.62
N MET A 68 14.28 -4.18 -2.24
CA MET A 68 14.65 -4.34 -3.65
C MET A 68 15.34 -5.68 -4.01
N LYS A 69 15.94 -6.42 -3.06
CA LYS A 69 16.63 -7.70 -3.33
C LYS A 69 16.62 -8.66 -2.14
N GLY A 70 16.25 -9.93 -2.39
CA GLY A 70 16.40 -11.03 -1.44
C GLY A 70 15.22 -12.01 -1.44
N LYS A 71 15.36 -13.16 -0.77
CA LYS A 71 14.30 -14.20 -0.66
C LYS A 71 13.01 -13.74 0.06
N LYS A 72 13.01 -12.52 0.61
CA LYS A 72 11.89 -11.93 1.33
C LYS A 72 11.39 -10.64 0.67
N SER A 73 11.73 -10.40 -0.59
CA SER A 73 11.17 -9.25 -1.29
C SER A 73 9.68 -9.43 -1.52
N LEU A 74 8.96 -8.32 -1.55
CA LEU A 74 7.55 -8.30 -1.91
C LEU A 74 7.27 -9.04 -3.23
N GLU A 75 8.15 -8.90 -4.24
CA GLU A 75 8.01 -9.65 -5.50
C GLU A 75 8.03 -11.17 -5.27
N GLN A 76 8.96 -11.67 -4.45
CA GLN A 76 9.07 -13.09 -4.15
C GLN A 76 7.84 -13.59 -3.39
N VAL A 77 7.36 -12.81 -2.41
CA VAL A 77 6.13 -13.10 -1.67
C VAL A 77 4.94 -13.23 -2.62
N MET A 78 4.76 -12.25 -3.51
CA MET A 78 3.67 -12.29 -4.50
C MET A 78 3.77 -13.54 -5.39
N ARG A 79 4.97 -13.89 -5.87
CA ARG A 79 5.17 -15.10 -6.70
C ARG A 79 4.82 -16.40 -5.97
N GLU A 80 5.09 -16.48 -4.67
CA GLU A 80 4.80 -17.66 -3.86
C GLU A 80 3.32 -17.80 -3.49
N GLU A 81 2.60 -16.68 -3.32
CA GLU A 81 1.21 -16.67 -2.86
C GLU A 81 0.18 -16.52 -3.98
N LEU A 82 0.60 -16.20 -5.21
CA LEU A 82 -0.27 -16.17 -6.40
C LEU A 82 -0.49 -17.54 -7.05
N VAL A 83 0.01 -18.63 -6.45
CA VAL A 83 -0.17 -20.03 -6.89
C VAL A 83 -1.30 -20.68 -6.10
#